data_AF-A0A918GSU8-F1
#
_entry.id   AF-A0A918GSU8-F1
#
_cell.length_a   1.000
_cell.length_b   1.000
_cell.length_c   1.000
_cell.angle_alpha   90.00
_cell.angle_beta   90.00
_cell.angle_gamma   90.00
#
_symmetry.space_group_name_H-M   'P 1'
#
loop_
_entity.id
_entity.type
_entity.pdbx_description
1 polymer ?
#
loop_
_entity_poly.entity_id
_entity_poly.type
_entity_poly.pdbx_seq_one_letter_code
_entity_poly.pdbx_strand_id
1 'polypeptide(L)' 'MVVVAQQDGLDAPQNLPDRTDLTDHRTTTVEQGPFCSARCSCGWRGPARRARSLARTDARAHAGT' A
#
# COMPACT_ATOMS: atom_id res chain seq x y z
N MET A 1 19.12 -2.56 -17.85
CA MET A 1 18.39 -1.36 -17.41
C MET A 1 17.58 -1.76 -16.19
N VAL A 2 18.09 -1.49 -14.99
CA VAL A 2 17.37 -1.74 -13.74
C VAL A 2 16.63 -0.45 -13.39
N VAL A 3 15.29 -0.51 -13.38
CA VAL A 3 14.46 0.63 -12.97
C VAL A 3 14.51 0.71 -11.45
N VAL A 4 15.11 1.80 -10.97
CA VAL A 4 15.27 2.12 -9.55
C VAL A 4 13.92 2.34 -8.87
N ALA A 5 13.73 1.74 -7.70
CA ALA A 5 12.71 2.14 -6.74
C ALA A 5 13.34 2.25 -5.35
N GLN A 6 14.29 3.18 -5.21
CA GLN A 6 14.84 3.56 -3.92
C GLN A 6 14.76 5.07 -3.81
N GLN A 7 13.80 5.54 -3.02
CA GLN A 7 13.76 6.93 -2.57
C GLN A 7 14.57 6.99 -1.27
N ASP A 8 15.81 7.47 -1.42
CA ASP A 8 16.67 7.98 -0.36
C ASP A 8 16.40 9.49 -0.26
N GLY A 9 16.08 9.94 0.94
CA GLY A 9 15.65 11.31 1.21
C GLY A 9 15.45 11.50 2.70
N LEU A 10 16.56 11.57 3.41
CA LEU A 10 16.64 11.85 4.85
C LEU A 10 16.58 13.36 5.09
N ASP A 11 15.39 13.95 5.21
CA ASP A 11 15.12 15.11 6.09
C ASP A 11 13.61 15.48 6.15
N ALA A 12 12.98 15.25 7.29
CA ALA A 12 11.81 15.99 7.78
C ALA A 12 11.65 15.73 9.29
N PRO A 13 11.27 16.73 10.09
CA PRO A 13 11.25 16.62 11.54
C PRO A 13 10.26 15.54 11.98
N GLN A 14 10.58 14.90 13.10
CA GLN A 14 9.87 13.76 13.64
C GLN A 14 8.45 14.18 14.07
N ASN A 15 7.50 14.17 13.13
CA ASN A 15 6.09 14.04 13.44
C ASN A 15 5.94 12.66 14.06
N LEU A 16 5.99 12.63 15.40
CA LEU A 16 5.76 11.43 16.19
C LEU A 16 4.41 10.88 15.71
N PRO A 17 4.35 9.69 15.07
CA PRO A 17 3.10 9.19 14.52
C PRO A 17 2.14 9.07 15.69
N ASP A 18 1.10 9.89 15.63
CA ASP A 18 -0.03 9.83 16.51
C ASP A 18 -0.50 8.37 16.52
N ARG A 19 -0.32 7.71 17.67
CA ARG A 19 -0.60 6.28 17.86
C ARG A 19 -2.10 5.95 17.71
N THR A 20 -2.90 6.94 17.33
CA THR A 20 -4.32 6.85 16.97
C THR A 20 -4.52 6.42 15.51
N ASP A 21 -3.46 6.35 14.69
CA ASP A 21 -3.47 5.80 13.31
C ASP A 21 -3.56 4.25 13.27
N LEU A 22 -3.71 3.59 14.41
CA LEU A 22 -3.90 2.12 14.46
C LEU A 22 -5.20 1.64 13.79
N THR A 23 -6.04 2.56 13.29
CA THR A 23 -7.30 2.28 12.60
C THR A 23 -7.37 2.88 11.19
N ASP A 24 -6.43 3.72 10.75
CA ASP A 24 -6.42 4.19 9.36
C ASP A 24 -5.79 3.12 8.45
N HIS A 25 -6.65 2.30 7.86
CA HIS A 25 -6.25 1.30 6.88
C HIS A 25 -5.85 1.98 5.57
N ARG A 26 -4.60 2.49 5.53
CA ARG A 26 -4.05 3.08 4.31
C ARG A 26 -3.69 1.99 3.32
N THR A 27 -4.55 1.80 2.32
CA THR A 27 -4.35 0.81 1.27
C THR A 27 -3.66 1.39 0.05
N THR A 28 -2.70 0.65 -0.48
CA THR A 28 -1.92 1.00 -1.68
C THR A 28 -1.88 -0.20 -2.61
N THR A 29 -1.96 0.02 -3.92
CA THR A 29 -1.80 -1.04 -4.92
C THR A 29 -0.37 -1.08 -5.44
N VAL A 30 0.18 -2.28 -5.56
CA VAL A 30 1.53 -2.53 -6.08
C VAL A 30 1.43 -3.37 -7.33
N GLU A 31 2.14 -2.96 -8.37
CA GLU A 31 2.12 -3.60 -9.68
C GLU A 31 3.39 -4.41 -9.90
N GLN A 32 3.23 -5.71 -10.11
CA GLN A 32 4.31 -6.67 -10.32
C GLN A 32 4.11 -7.30 -11.71
N GLY A 33 4.59 -6.61 -12.75
CA GLY A 33 4.43 -7.03 -14.15
C GLY A 33 2.95 -7.07 -14.59
N PRO A 34 2.41 -8.22 -15.03
CA PRO A 34 1.01 -8.33 -15.44
C PRO A 34 0.01 -8.47 -14.26
N PHE A 35 0.50 -8.41 -13.02
CA PHE A 35 -0.31 -8.54 -11.82
C PHE A 35 -0.28 -7.27 -10.97
N CYS A 36 -1.37 -7.02 -10.27
CA CYS A 36 -1.57 -5.93 -9.34
C CYS A 36 -2.09 -6.53 -8.02
N SER A 37 -1.47 -6.15 -6.91
CA SER A 37 -1.82 -6.65 -5.57
C SER A 37 -2.01 -5.47 -4.62
N ALA A 38 -3.01 -5.56 -3.75
CA ALA A 38 -3.22 -4.56 -2.71
C ALA A 38 -2.31 -4.83 -1.50
N ARG A 39 -1.85 -3.78 -0.84
CA ARG A 39 -1.22 -3.85 0.49
C ARG A 39 -1.79 -2.78 1.40
N CYS A 40 -1.91 -3.09 2.67
CA CYS A 40 -2.31 -2.16 3.72
C CYS A 40 -1.11 -1.83 4.60
N SER A 41 -1.05 -0.61 5.12
CA SER A 41 -0.11 -0.21 6.18
C SER A 41 -0.22 -1.10 7.43
N CYS A 42 -1.40 -1.64 7.70
CA CYS A 42 -1.68 -2.58 8.77
C CYS A 42 -1.04 -3.98 8.60
N GLY A 43 -0.35 -4.24 7.48
CA GLY A 43 0.36 -5.49 7.21
C GLY A 43 -0.42 -6.48 6.34
N TRP A 44 -1.70 -6.22 6.05
CA TRP A 44 -2.48 -7.05 5.14
C TRP A 44 -2.00 -6.94 3.68
N ARG A 45 -2.04 -8.05 2.96
CA ARG A 45 -1.74 -8.13 1.52
C ARG A 45 -2.87 -8.84 0.81
N GLY A 46 -3.43 -8.14 -0.17
CA GLY A 46 -4.44 -8.68 -1.05
C GLY A 46 -3.85 -9.63 -2.10
N PRO A 47 -4.67 -10.54 -2.63
CA PRO A 47 -4.28 -11.45 -3.71
C PRO A 47 -3.83 -10.75 -4.99
N ALA A 48 -3.02 -11.47 -5.80
CA ALA A 48 -2.58 -11.01 -7.10
C ALA A 48 -3.75 -11.01 -8.11
N ARG A 49 -4.10 -9.83 -8.64
CA ARG A 49 -5.17 -9.62 -9.64
C ARG A 49 -4.58 -9.07 -10.93
N ARG A 50 -5.05 -9.52 -12.10
CA ARG A 50 -4.67 -8.88 -13.38
C ARG A 50 -5.33 -7.51 -13.56
N ALA A 51 -6.54 -7.35 -13.06
CA ALA A 51 -7.28 -6.09 -13.14
C ALA A 51 -6.92 -5.18 -11.97
N ARG A 52 -6.34 -4.00 -12.26
CA ARG A 52 -6.07 -2.96 -11.25
C ARG A 52 -7.31 -2.56 -10.46
N SER A 53 -8.44 -2.42 -11.14
CA SER A 53 -9.73 -2.09 -10.51
C SER A 53 -10.12 -3.12 -9.45
N LEU A 54 -9.89 -4.40 -9.72
CA LEU A 54 -10.21 -5.48 -8.79
C LEU A 54 -9.28 -5.47 -7.57
N ALA A 55 -7.97 -5.25 -7.78
CA ALA A 55 -7.02 -5.07 -6.67
C ALA A 55 -7.39 -3.86 -5.81
N ARG A 56 -7.85 -2.76 -6.42
CA ARG A 56 -8.32 -1.58 -5.68
C ARG A 56 -9.62 -1.85 -4.91
N THR A 57 -10.55 -2.61 -5.48
CA THR A 57 -11.77 -3.01 -4.77
C THR A 57 -11.45 -3.86 -3.54
N ASP A 58 -10.52 -4.80 -3.67
CA ASP A 58 -10.03 -5.65 -2.58
C ASP A 58 -9.40 -4.82 -1.44
N ALA A 59 -8.56 -3.84 -1.79
CA ALA A 59 -8.05 -2.83 -0.87
C ALA A 59 -9.16 -2.04 -0.16
N ARG A 60 -10.14 -1.52 -0.90
CA ARG A 60 -11.24 -0.73 -0.31
C ARG A 60 -12.15 -1.57 0.59
N ALA A 61 -12.38 -2.82 0.21
CA ALA A 61 -13.12 -3.77 1.04
C ALA A 61 -12.40 -3.98 2.37
N HIS A 62 -11.08 -4.19 2.35
CA HIS A 62 -10.29 -4.33 3.55
C HIS A 62 -10.24 -3.06 4.41
N ALA A 63 -10.13 -1.87 3.80
CA ALA A 63 -10.12 -0.62 4.56
C ALA A 63 -11.44 -0.31 5.28
N GLY A 64 -12.52 -1.01 4.93
CA GLY A 64 -13.83 -0.88 5.58
C GLY A 64 -14.17 -2.01 6.56
N THR A 65 -13.24 -2.94 6.85
CA THR A 65 -13.42 -4.00 7.85
C THR A 65 -12.88 -3.58 9.20
#